data_AF-A0A7G9WB13-F1
#
_entry.id   AF-A0A7G9WB13-F1
#
_cell.length_a   1.000
_cell.length_b   1.000
_cell.length_c   1.000
_cell.angle_alpha   90.00
_cell.angle_beta   90.00
_cell.angle_gamma   90.00
#
_symmetry.space_group_name_H-M   'P 1'
#
loop_
_entity.id
_entity.type
_entity.pdbx_description
1 polymer ?
#
loop_
_entity_poly.entity_id
_entity_poly.type
_entity_poly.pdbx_seq_one_letter_code
_entity_poly.pdbx_strand_id
1 'polypeptide(L)'
;MKCYYHSDSEVVAVCKICNKNLCKECYDLGDSGRCKPCITKATEQKHRQREFRIKNESVEYVRNAGIFSVLGAFIGYTTSIRYLSGIENSDIPALVYKLGFILLFAYLGISLICGLKIMNGTFRSMGSLGLLLIFIWPIYVALLIIALMIGMFCSVPLLLYHLYKLYIKPPVPHQQSM
;
A
#
# COMPACT_ATOMS: atom_id res chain seq x y z
N MET A 1 31.28 -28.21 28.57
CA MET A 1 29.81 -28.01 28.56
C MET A 1 29.26 -28.54 27.23
N LYS A 2 28.03 -29.07 27.18
CA LYS A 2 27.44 -29.69 25.97
C LYS A 2 26.53 -28.73 25.21
N CYS A 3 26.48 -28.86 23.88
CA CYS A 3 25.56 -28.09 23.04
C CYS A 3 24.11 -28.41 23.38
N TYR A 4 23.24 -27.39 23.33
CA TYR A 4 21.82 -27.55 23.64
C TYR A 4 21.09 -28.48 22.66
N TYR A 5 21.54 -28.53 21.39
CA TYR A 5 20.91 -29.33 20.34
C TYR A 5 21.63 -30.66 20.07
N HIS A 6 22.92 -30.74 20.39
CA HIS A 6 23.75 -31.93 20.15
C HIS A 6 24.45 -32.32 21.45
N SER A 7 24.02 -33.41 22.07
CA SER A 7 24.61 -33.92 23.33
C SER A 7 26.07 -34.34 23.18
N ASP A 8 26.50 -34.62 21.96
CA ASP A 8 27.79 -35.23 21.67
C ASP A 8 28.82 -34.20 21.20
N SER A 9 28.41 -32.93 21.07
CA SER A 9 29.27 -31.84 20.62
C SER A 9 29.62 -30.85 21.73
N GLU A 10 30.86 -30.39 21.74
CA GLU A 10 31.33 -29.33 22.63
C GLU A 10 30.79 -27.96 22.24
N VAL A 11 30.67 -27.08 23.24
CA VAL A 11 30.16 -25.72 23.10
C VAL A 11 31.27 -24.79 22.67
N VAL A 12 31.01 -23.99 21.64
CA VAL A 12 31.95 -22.96 21.14
C VAL A 12 31.42 -21.54 21.31
N ALA A 13 30.11 -21.37 21.47
CA ALA A 13 29.47 -20.07 21.57
C ALA A 13 28.16 -20.12 22.36
N VAL A 14 27.67 -18.95 22.77
CA VAL A 14 26.38 -18.76 23.44
C VAL A 14 25.50 -17.87 22.57
N CYS A 15 24.24 -18.26 22.38
CA CYS A 15 23.27 -17.45 21.63
C CYS A 15 23.00 -16.12 22.35
N LYS A 16 23.19 -14.98 21.66
CA LYS A 16 23.00 -13.62 22.21
C LYS A 16 21.57 -13.28 22.64
N ILE A 17 20.57 -14.07 22.22
CA ILE A 17 19.14 -13.80 22.48
C ILE A 17 18.60 -14.70 23.59
N CYS A 18 18.86 -16.00 23.52
CA CYS A 18 18.28 -16.97 24.47
C CYS A 18 19.30 -17.59 25.42
N ASN A 19 20.57 -17.16 25.35
CA ASN A 19 21.67 -17.64 26.19
C ASN A 19 21.90 -19.16 26.17
N LYS A 20 21.43 -19.86 25.13
CA LYS A 20 21.68 -21.29 24.94
C LYS A 20 23.08 -21.53 24.38
N ASN A 21 23.72 -22.57 24.87
CA ASN A 21 25.03 -23.03 24.40
C ASN A 21 24.93 -23.71 23.02
N LEU A 22 25.82 -23.34 22.09
CA LEU A 22 25.84 -23.80 20.70
C LEU A 22 27.20 -24.44 20.37
N CYS A 23 27.17 -25.56 19.64
CA CYS A 23 28.35 -26.10 18.96
C CYS A 23 28.65 -25.33 17.67
N LYS A 24 29.80 -25.62 17.07
CA LYS A 24 30.27 -24.97 15.84
C LYS A 24 29.25 -25.04 14.70
N GLU A 25 28.68 -26.21 14.45
CA GLU A 25 27.65 -26.39 13.41
C GLU A 25 26.41 -25.51 13.67
N CYS A 26 25.93 -25.47 14.92
CA CYS A 26 24.77 -24.67 15.30
C CYS A 26 25.04 -23.15 15.28
N TYR A 27 26.31 -22.74 15.37
CA TYR A 27 26.75 -21.35 15.32
C TYR A 27 26.96 -20.87 13.88
N ASP A 28 27.61 -21.69 13.05
CA ASP A 28 27.96 -21.36 11.65
C ASP A 28 26.73 -21.30 10.73
N LEU A 29 25.65 -22.01 11.08
CA LEU A 29 24.36 -21.94 10.39
C LEU A 29 23.62 -20.60 10.57
N GLY A 30 24.14 -19.70 11.41
CA GLY A 30 23.42 -18.52 11.89
C GLY A 30 24.05 -17.17 11.56
N ASP A 31 23.23 -16.14 11.65
CA ASP A 31 23.64 -14.74 11.61
C ASP A 31 24.43 -14.43 12.91
N SER A 32 25.76 -14.28 12.78
CA SER A 32 26.77 -13.93 13.80
C SER A 32 26.32 -13.95 15.28
N GLY A 33 26.11 -15.17 15.82
CA GLY A 33 25.85 -15.39 17.24
C GLY A 33 24.39 -15.57 17.65
N ARG A 34 23.53 -16.02 16.72
CA ARG A 34 22.13 -16.39 17.00
C ARG A 34 21.88 -17.86 16.66
N CYS A 35 21.12 -18.55 17.50
CA CYS A 35 20.68 -19.92 17.19
C CYS A 35 19.57 -19.92 16.13
N LYS A 36 19.44 -21.04 15.41
CA LYS A 36 18.46 -21.21 14.33
C LYS A 36 17.02 -20.79 14.72
N PRO A 37 16.45 -21.19 15.87
CA PRO A 37 15.10 -20.76 16.23
C PRO A 37 14.95 -19.25 16.46
N CYS A 38 15.98 -18.59 17.00
CA CYS A 38 15.95 -17.14 17.18
C CYS A 38 16.01 -16.40 15.84
N ILE A 39 16.75 -16.93 14.86
CA ILE A 39 16.79 -16.39 13.50
C ILE A 39 15.43 -16.57 12.83
N THR A 40 14.84 -17.76 12.87
CA THR A 40 13.52 -18.02 12.30
C THR A 40 12.46 -17.09 12.89
N LYS A 41 12.43 -16.92 14.22
CA LYS A 41 11.52 -15.98 14.89
C LYS A 41 11.74 -14.53 14.46
N ALA A 42 13.00 -14.08 14.35
CA ALA A 42 13.30 -12.72 13.90
C ALA A 42 12.87 -12.50 12.44
N THR A 43 13.08 -13.48 11.58
CA THR A 43 12.65 -13.44 10.17
C THR A 43 11.13 -13.43 10.06
N GLU A 44 10.43 -14.32 10.77
CA GLU A 44 8.96 -14.32 10.84
C GLU A 44 8.40 -13.00 11.38
N GLN A 45 9.01 -12.44 12.42
CA GLN A 45 8.60 -11.15 12.97
C GLN A 45 8.79 -10.02 11.96
N LYS A 46 9.92 -9.99 11.23
CA LYS A 46 10.14 -9.05 10.12
C LYS A 46 9.11 -9.23 9.00
N HIS A 47 8.76 -10.47 8.65
CA HIS A 47 7.73 -10.75 7.66
C HIS A 47 6.36 -10.25 8.12
N ARG A 48 5.95 -10.56 9.36
CA ARG A 48 4.70 -10.05 9.94
C ARG A 48 4.69 -8.52 9.98
N GLN A 49 5.78 -7.88 10.41
CA GLN A 49 5.89 -6.42 10.42
C GLN A 49 5.76 -5.82 9.02
N ARG A 50 6.37 -6.44 8.01
CA ARG A 50 6.19 -6.03 6.60
C ARG A 50 4.74 -6.17 6.16
N GLU A 51 4.09 -7.29 6.46
CA GLU A 51 2.68 -7.49 6.12
C GLU A 51 1.76 -6.48 6.82
N PHE A 52 1.97 -6.21 8.10
CA PHE A 52 1.21 -5.20 8.85
C PHE A 52 1.44 -3.80 8.27
N ARG A 53 2.68 -3.45 7.94
CA ARG A 53 3.00 -2.15 7.34
C ARG A 53 2.34 -1.98 5.97
N ILE A 54 2.41 -3.01 5.12
CA ILE A 54 1.76 -3.01 3.80
C ILE A 54 0.24 -2.86 3.95
N LYS A 55 -0.37 -3.53 4.94
CA LYS A 55 -1.81 -3.42 5.22
C LYS A 55 -2.19 -2.04 5.73
N ASN A 56 -1.41 -1.42 6.62
CA ASN A 56 -1.75 -0.09 7.13
C ASN A 56 -1.56 1.01 6.07
N GLU A 57 -0.46 0.95 5.30
CA GLU A 57 -0.20 1.92 4.23
C GLU A 57 -1.26 1.84 3.11
N SER A 58 -1.83 0.66 2.84
CA SER A 58 -2.92 0.54 1.88
C SER A 58 -4.23 1.12 2.41
N VAL A 59 -4.53 0.97 3.71
CA VAL A 59 -5.74 1.51 4.34
C VAL A 59 -5.74 3.05 4.34
N GLU A 60 -4.63 3.69 4.71
CA GLU A 60 -4.52 5.15 4.69
C GLU A 60 -4.66 5.71 3.27
N TYR A 61 -4.02 5.05 2.30
CA TYR A 61 -4.11 5.45 0.89
C TYR A 61 -5.55 5.37 0.38
N VAL A 62 -6.26 4.28 0.65
CA VAL A 62 -7.65 4.08 0.21
C VAL A 62 -8.59 5.06 0.89
N ARG A 63 -8.39 5.34 2.18
CA ARG A 63 -9.19 6.33 2.91
C ARG A 63 -9.04 7.72 2.29
N ASN A 64 -7.82 8.16 2.03
CA ASN A 64 -7.56 9.48 1.45
C ASN A 64 -8.08 9.57 0.01
N ALA A 65 -7.80 8.56 -0.82
CA ALA A 65 -8.37 8.47 -2.17
C ALA A 65 -9.89 8.57 -2.13
N GLY A 66 -10.52 7.89 -1.16
CA GLY A 66 -11.95 7.94 -0.97
C GLY A 66 -12.51 9.32 -0.66
N ILE A 67 -11.89 10.03 0.27
CA ILE A 67 -12.30 11.40 0.63
C ILE A 67 -12.21 12.33 -0.59
N PHE A 68 -11.11 12.24 -1.36
CA PHE A 68 -10.94 13.05 -2.57
C PHE A 68 -11.94 12.70 -3.67
N SER A 69 -12.27 11.42 -3.86
CA SER A 69 -13.30 11.00 -4.83
C SER A 69 -14.68 11.56 -4.48
N VAL A 70 -15.09 11.52 -3.20
CA VAL A 70 -16.40 12.06 -2.78
C VAL A 70 -16.43 13.58 -2.93
N LEU A 71 -15.37 14.29 -2.55
CA LEU A 71 -15.27 15.75 -2.71
C LEU A 71 -15.30 16.14 -4.19
N GLY A 72 -14.56 15.42 -5.04
CA GLY A 72 -14.56 15.63 -6.49
C GLY A 72 -15.94 15.40 -7.10
N ALA A 73 -16.63 14.32 -6.71
CA ALA A 73 -17.99 14.02 -7.17
C ALA A 73 -19.00 15.08 -6.72
N PHE A 74 -18.92 15.56 -5.47
CA PHE A 74 -19.80 16.61 -4.96
C PHE A 74 -19.60 17.94 -5.70
N ILE A 75 -18.36 18.33 -5.98
CA ILE A 75 -18.05 19.56 -6.71
C ILE A 75 -18.44 19.43 -8.19
N GLY A 76 -18.24 18.27 -8.81
CA GLY A 76 -18.72 17.98 -10.16
C GLY A 76 -20.25 18.01 -10.25
N TYR A 77 -20.95 17.44 -9.27
CA TYR A 77 -22.41 17.43 -9.21
C TYR A 77 -23.00 18.84 -9.04
N THR A 78 -22.43 19.64 -8.12
CA THR A 78 -22.92 21.01 -7.88
C THR A 78 -22.65 21.94 -9.07
N THR A 79 -21.54 21.77 -9.78
CA THR A 79 -21.24 22.55 -11.00
C THR A 79 -22.13 22.13 -12.17
N SER A 80 -22.36 20.82 -12.38
CA SER A 80 -23.22 20.31 -13.46
C SER A 80 -24.70 20.70 -13.29
N ILE A 81 -25.26 20.67 -12.09
CA ILE A 81 -26.63 21.16 -11.83
C ILE A 81 -26.75 22.63 -12.21
N ARG A 82 -25.79 23.47 -11.78
CA ARG A 82 -25.83 24.90 -12.08
C ARG A 82 -25.79 25.18 -13.58
N TYR A 83 -24.96 24.44 -14.32
CA TYR A 83 -24.90 24.51 -15.78
C TYR A 83 -26.23 24.09 -16.42
N LEU A 84 -26.84 22.98 -16.00
CA LEU A 84 -28.14 22.53 -16.52
C LEU A 84 -29.29 23.48 -16.19
N SER A 85 -29.26 24.14 -15.03
CA SER A 85 -30.32 25.06 -14.61
C SER A 85 -30.36 26.38 -15.38
N GLY A 86 -29.44 26.61 -16.33
CA GLY A 86 -29.43 27.84 -17.14
C GLY A 86 -29.24 29.11 -16.32
N ILE A 87 -28.76 28.99 -15.08
CA ILE A 87 -28.42 30.12 -14.23
C ILE A 87 -27.09 30.68 -14.74
N GLU A 88 -27.19 31.41 -15.85
CA GLU A 88 -26.13 32.14 -16.52
C GLU A 88 -25.78 33.41 -15.71
N ASN A 89 -25.59 33.25 -14.39
CA ASN A 89 -25.00 34.33 -13.61
C ASN A 89 -23.51 34.34 -13.94
N SER A 90 -23.09 35.34 -14.71
CA SER A 90 -21.74 35.67 -15.16
C SER A 90 -20.67 35.75 -14.06
N ASP A 91 -21.07 35.61 -12.80
CA ASP A 91 -20.23 35.67 -11.61
C ASP A 91 -20.05 34.30 -10.95
N ILE A 92 -19.96 33.20 -11.71
CA ILE A 92 -19.29 32.02 -11.16
C ILE A 92 -17.85 32.45 -10.90
N PRO A 93 -17.40 32.57 -9.64
CA PRO A 93 -16.06 33.05 -9.39
C PRO A 93 -15.11 32.06 -10.07
N ALA A 94 -14.20 32.56 -10.90
CA ALA A 94 -13.21 31.74 -11.60
C ALA A 94 -12.48 30.75 -10.64
N LEU A 95 -12.49 31.06 -9.34
CA LEU A 95 -12.14 30.18 -8.24
C LEU A 95 -12.80 28.80 -8.28
N VAL A 96 -14.11 28.67 -8.53
CA VAL A 96 -14.83 27.39 -8.53
C VAL A 96 -14.40 26.50 -9.70
N TYR A 97 -14.25 27.08 -10.90
CA TYR A 97 -13.70 26.35 -12.04
C TYR A 97 -12.25 25.93 -11.82
N LYS A 98 -11.42 26.83 -11.27
CA LYS A 98 -10.03 26.51 -10.91
C LYS A 98 -9.97 25.40 -9.87
N LEU A 99 -10.81 25.44 -8.84
CA LEU A 99 -10.84 24.43 -7.78
C LEU A 99 -11.36 23.08 -8.31
N GLY A 100 -12.41 23.09 -9.13
CA GLY A 100 -12.93 21.88 -9.78
C GLY A 100 -11.90 21.22 -10.69
N PHE A 101 -11.15 22.03 -11.45
CA PHE A 101 -10.04 21.54 -12.28
C PHE A 101 -8.93 20.94 -11.42
N ILE A 102 -8.49 21.63 -10.37
CA ILE A 102 -7.47 21.12 -9.44
C ILE A 102 -7.90 19.78 -8.84
N LEU A 103 -9.15 19.66 -8.41
CA LEU A 103 -9.68 18.43 -7.81
C LEU A 103 -9.83 17.30 -8.83
N LEU A 104 -10.25 17.61 -10.06
CA LEU A 104 -10.29 16.62 -11.14
C LEU A 104 -8.90 16.06 -11.43
N PHE A 105 -7.89 16.93 -11.56
CA PHE A 105 -6.51 16.50 -11.78
C PHE A 105 -5.94 15.74 -10.58
N ALA A 106 -6.28 16.14 -9.35
CA ALA A 106 -5.92 15.39 -8.15
C ALA A 106 -6.55 13.99 -8.16
N TYR A 107 -7.83 13.86 -8.52
CA TYR A 107 -8.53 12.59 -8.63
C TYR A 107 -7.92 11.69 -9.72
N LEU A 108 -7.64 12.24 -10.91
CA LEU A 108 -7.00 11.51 -12.00
C LEU A 108 -5.59 11.06 -11.60
N GLY A 109 -4.82 11.92 -10.93
CA GLY A 109 -3.49 11.58 -10.41
C GLY A 109 -3.52 10.44 -9.39
N ILE A 110 -4.44 10.50 -8.42
CA ILE A 110 -4.62 9.45 -7.41
C ILE A 110 -5.08 8.14 -8.06
N SER A 111 -6.02 8.21 -9.00
CA SER A 111 -6.52 7.05 -9.76
C SER A 111 -5.40 6.40 -10.55
N LEU A 112 -4.55 7.21 -11.20
CA LEU A 112 -3.40 6.73 -11.94
C LEU A 112 -2.37 6.05 -11.03
N ILE A 113 -1.99 6.68 -9.90
CA ILE A 113 -1.06 6.08 -8.93
C ILE A 113 -1.63 4.76 -8.39
N CYS A 114 -2.93 4.70 -8.13
CA CYS A 114 -3.60 3.49 -7.67
C CYS A 114 -3.56 2.38 -8.73
N GLY A 115 -3.90 2.70 -9.98
CA GLY A 115 -3.83 1.77 -11.10
C GLY A 115 -2.41 1.25 -11.36
N LEU A 116 -1.42 2.14 -11.32
CA LEU A 116 -0.01 1.79 -11.43
C LEU A 116 0.46 0.87 -10.30
N LYS A 117 0.00 1.10 -9.05
CA LYS A 117 0.34 0.25 -7.91
C LYS A 117 -0.27 -1.15 -8.02
N ILE A 118 -1.48 -1.26 -8.55
CA ILE A 118 -2.13 -2.55 -8.87
C ILE A 118 -1.36 -3.27 -9.99
N MET A 119 -0.93 -2.53 -11.01
CA MET A 119 -0.19 -3.04 -12.16
C MET A 119 1.34 -3.11 -11.96
N ASN A 120 1.83 -2.91 -10.73
CA ASN A 120 3.27 -2.74 -10.46
C ASN A 120 4.12 -3.95 -10.90
N GLY A 121 3.53 -5.16 -10.94
CA GLY A 121 4.18 -6.35 -11.50
C GLY A 121 4.47 -6.23 -13.01
N THR A 122 3.52 -5.67 -13.77
CA THR A 122 3.62 -5.50 -15.23
C THR A 122 4.58 -4.38 -15.60
N PHE A 123 4.52 -3.24 -14.88
CA PHE A 123 5.40 -2.08 -15.14
C PHE A 123 6.87 -2.36 -14.80
N ARG A 124 7.15 -3.13 -13.74
CA ARG A 124 8.52 -3.48 -13.35
C ARG A 124 9.22 -4.33 -14.40
N SER A 125 8.47 -5.18 -15.12
CA SER A 125 8.99 -5.97 -16.24
C SER A 125 9.37 -5.09 -17.44
N MET A 126 8.57 -4.05 -17.73
CA MET A 126 8.78 -3.19 -18.90
C MET A 126 9.84 -2.10 -18.70
N GLY A 127 10.06 -1.63 -17.48
CA GLY A 127 11.08 -0.61 -17.18
C GLY A 127 12.52 -1.04 -17.44
N SER A 128 12.80 -2.35 -17.51
CA SER A 128 14.14 -2.86 -17.83
C SER A 128 14.50 -2.76 -19.31
N LEU A 129 13.52 -2.46 -20.18
CA LEU A 129 13.69 -2.51 -21.65
C LEU A 129 14.19 -1.19 -22.27
N GLY A 130 14.52 -0.17 -21.46
CA GLY A 130 15.33 1.00 -21.84
C GLY A 130 15.00 1.61 -23.21
N LEU A 131 15.81 1.30 -24.23
CA LEU A 131 15.72 1.84 -25.59
C LEU A 131 14.43 1.46 -26.35
N LEU A 132 13.76 0.36 -25.99
CA LEU A 132 12.50 -0.06 -26.62
C LEU A 132 11.31 0.85 -26.25
N LEU A 133 11.45 1.72 -25.24
CA LEU A 133 10.40 2.69 -24.86
C LEU A 133 10.01 3.62 -26.02
N ILE A 134 10.93 3.92 -26.94
CA ILE A 134 10.65 4.78 -28.10
C ILE A 134 9.67 4.10 -29.07
N PHE A 135 9.67 2.78 -29.18
CA PHE A 135 8.74 2.04 -30.05
C PHE A 135 7.50 1.55 -29.30
N ILE A 136 7.60 1.35 -27.98
CA ILE A 136 6.53 0.82 -27.11
C ILE A 136 5.67 1.93 -26.49
N TRP A 137 5.97 3.21 -26.73
CA TRP A 137 5.21 4.33 -26.17
C TRP A 137 3.67 4.26 -26.37
N PRO A 138 3.10 3.78 -27.49
CA PRO A 138 1.65 3.72 -27.65
C PRO A 138 1.05 2.67 -26.72
N ILE A 139 1.75 1.55 -26.54
CA ILE A 139 1.38 0.49 -25.60
C ILE A 139 1.48 1.02 -24.18
N TYR A 140 2.49 1.82 -23.87
CA TYR A 140 2.64 2.46 -22.56
C TYR A 140 1.48 3.44 -22.26
N VAL A 141 1.09 4.26 -23.24
CA VAL A 141 -0.07 5.17 -23.13
C VAL A 141 -1.36 4.36 -22.96
N ALA A 142 -1.56 3.30 -23.74
CA ALA A 142 -2.71 2.41 -23.60
C ALA A 142 -2.77 1.77 -22.20
N LEU A 143 -1.63 1.31 -21.67
CA LEU A 143 -1.52 0.77 -20.31
C LEU A 143 -1.81 1.83 -19.23
N LEU A 144 -1.39 3.09 -19.43
CA LEU A 144 -1.75 4.19 -18.52
C LEU A 144 -3.25 4.48 -18.54
N ILE A 145 -3.89 4.46 -19.71
CA ILE A 145 -5.34 4.64 -19.82
C ILE A 145 -6.07 3.47 -19.13
N ILE A 146 -5.62 2.24 -19.34
CA ILE A 146 -6.16 1.06 -18.66
C ILE A 146 -5.97 1.17 -17.15
N ALA A 147 -4.78 1.57 -16.68
CA ALA A 147 -4.50 1.78 -15.26
C ALA A 147 -5.44 2.83 -14.66
N LEU A 148 -5.69 3.93 -15.38
CA LEU A 148 -6.59 4.99 -14.98
C LEU A 148 -8.04 4.48 -14.90
N MET A 149 -8.50 3.73 -15.90
CA MET A 149 -9.83 3.10 -15.90
C MET A 149 -10.00 2.14 -14.71
N ILE A 150 -9.03 1.24 -14.49
CA ILE A 150 -9.03 0.31 -13.34
C ILE A 150 -9.05 1.11 -12.03
N GLY A 151 -8.23 2.17 -11.92
CA GLY A 151 -8.19 3.04 -10.75
C GLY A 151 -9.56 3.68 -10.47
N MET A 152 -10.22 4.22 -11.50
CA MET A 152 -11.56 4.79 -11.36
C MET A 152 -12.59 3.74 -10.93
N PHE A 153 -12.62 2.58 -11.59
CA PHE A 153 -13.57 1.50 -11.27
C PHE A 153 -13.34 0.86 -9.91
N CYS A 154 -12.09 0.71 -9.46
CA CYS A 154 -11.77 0.10 -8.17
C CYS A 154 -11.86 1.10 -7.01
N SER A 155 -11.64 2.39 -7.25
CA SER A 155 -11.68 3.40 -6.18
C SER A 155 -13.05 3.49 -5.52
N VAL A 156 -14.15 3.40 -6.29
CA VAL A 156 -15.52 3.55 -5.78
C VAL A 156 -15.95 2.35 -4.89
N PRO A 157 -15.80 1.07 -5.31
CA PRO A 157 -16.11 -0.08 -4.45
C PRO A 157 -15.21 -0.20 -3.23
N LEU A 158 -13.91 0.12 -3.33
CA LEU A 158 -13.00 0.10 -2.18
C LEU A 158 -13.41 1.12 -1.12
N LEU A 159 -13.80 2.31 -1.57
CA LEU A 159 -14.29 3.38 -0.71
C LEU A 159 -15.58 2.95 0.01
N LEU A 160 -16.53 2.39 -0.74
CA LEU A 160 -17.76 1.80 -0.19
C LEU A 160 -17.47 0.69 0.83
N TYR A 161 -16.54 -0.23 0.52
CA TYR A 161 -16.13 -1.30 1.43
C TYR A 161 -15.52 -0.77 2.73
N HIS A 162 -14.66 0.26 2.64
CA HIS A 162 -14.06 0.87 3.82
C HIS A 162 -15.07 1.65 4.67
N LEU A 163 -16.00 2.38 4.05
CA LEU A 163 -17.10 3.03 4.76
C LEU A 163 -17.99 2.00 5.45
N TYR A 164 -18.37 0.93 4.75
CA TYR A 164 -19.13 -0.19 5.30
C TYR A 164 -18.42 -0.79 6.52
N LYS A 165 -17.12 -1.05 6.41
CA LYS A 165 -16.30 -1.63 7.49
C LYS A 165 -16.22 -0.70 8.71
N LEU A 166 -16.09 0.60 8.51
CA LEU A 166 -16.04 1.60 9.59
C LEU A 166 -17.39 1.75 10.30
N TYR A 167 -18.51 1.70 9.55
CA TYR A 167 -19.84 1.88 10.13
C TYR A 167 -20.39 0.64 10.83
N ILE A 168 -20.09 -0.57 10.33
CA ILE A 168 -20.74 -1.80 10.82
C ILE A 168 -19.90 -2.57 11.83
N LYS A 169 -18.56 -2.42 11.80
CA LYS A 169 -17.67 -3.14 12.70
C LYS A 169 -16.76 -2.16 13.44
N PRO A 170 -17.29 -1.43 14.45
CA PRO A 170 -16.44 -0.57 15.26
C PRO A 170 -15.30 -1.41 15.86
N PRO A 171 -14.08 -0.88 15.92
CA PRO A 171 -12.95 -1.61 16.48
C PRO A 171 -13.29 -1.99 17.92
N VAL A 172 -13.25 -3.29 18.21
CA VAL A 172 -13.42 -3.79 19.58
C VAL A 172 -12.33 -3.13 20.41
N PRO A 173 -12.66 -2.35 21.45
CA PRO A 173 -11.66 -1.73 22.29
C PRO A 173 -10.79 -2.85 22.85
N HIS A 174 -9.49 -2.80 22.54
CA HIS A 174 -8.53 -3.69 23.16
C HIS A 174 -8.61 -3.46 24.67
N GLN A 175 -9.24 -4.39 25.38
CA GLN A 175 -9.17 -4.46 26.83
C GLN A 175 -7.68 -4.52 27.17
N GLN A 176 -7.17 -3.43 27.73
CA GLN A 176 -5.86 -3.39 28.36
C GLN A 176 -5.93 -4.38 29.52
N SER A 177 -5.35 -5.57 29.33
CA SER A 177 -5.06 -6.48 30.41
C SER A 177 -4.04 -5.80 31.32
N MET A 178 -4.52 -5.31 32.46
CA MET A 178 -3.68 -4.98 33.62
C MET A 178 -3.02 -6.24 34.16
#